data_AF-A0A4U5U5U1-F1
#
_entry.id   AF-A0A4U5U5U1-F1
#
_cell.length_a   1.000
_cell.length_b   1.000
_cell.length_c   1.000
_cell.angle_alpha   90.00
_cell.angle_beta   90.00
_cell.angle_gamma   90.00
#
_symmetry.space_group_name_H-M   'P 1'
#
loop_
_entity.id
_entity.type
_entity.pdbx_description
1 polymer ?
#
loop_
_entity_poly.entity_id
_entity_poly.type
_entity_poly.pdbx_seq_one_letter_code
_entity_poly.pdbx_strand_id
1 'polypeptide(L)'
;MAGRRVALKAIDWVAFAERVPPNQKSMFNALKTRSDGIAAKLSSLPETAAAIDWSYYRTAVAKAGMVDEFEKKFKALQIPEPVDTQTNAINSQEVEANKSATAYIEASKARVAEYEKRLAKFQNMIPFDQMTIEDLNDAFPETKLDKAKYPYWPHKPIADL
;
A
#
# COMPACT_ATOMS: atom_id res chain seq x y z
N MET A 1 21.05 9.32 -25.80
CA MET A 1 20.23 8.16 -25.41
C MET A 1 18.97 8.70 -24.74
N ALA A 2 17.85 8.72 -25.46
CA ALA A 2 16.54 9.18 -25.00
C ALA A 2 15.88 8.19 -24.03
N GLY A 3 16.66 7.68 -23.07
CA GLY A 3 16.48 6.34 -22.52
C GLY A 3 15.98 6.29 -21.09
N ARG A 4 15.02 7.13 -20.72
CA ARG A 4 14.10 6.90 -19.58
C ARG A 4 13.08 8.04 -19.52
N ARG A 5 12.25 8.20 -20.56
CA ARG A 5 10.87 8.55 -20.22
C ARG A 5 10.40 7.44 -19.31
N VAL A 6 10.16 7.76 -18.04
CA VAL A 6 9.68 6.83 -17.00
C VAL A 6 8.73 5.87 -17.70
N ALA A 7 9.12 4.60 -17.79
CA ALA A 7 8.25 3.60 -18.37
C ALA A 7 6.96 3.69 -17.55
N LEU A 8 5.92 4.26 -18.14
CA LEU A 8 4.58 4.35 -17.58
C LEU A 8 4.09 2.91 -17.45
N LYS A 9 4.58 2.18 -16.44
CA LYS A 9 3.88 1.00 -15.97
C LYS A 9 2.52 1.55 -15.54
N ALA A 10 1.49 1.21 -16.30
CA ALA A 10 0.13 1.58 -15.97
C ALA A 10 -0.15 1.07 -14.56
N ILE A 11 -0.22 1.98 -13.59
CA ILE A 11 -0.61 1.65 -12.23
C ILE A 11 -2.11 1.36 -12.29
N ASP A 12 -2.51 0.16 -11.90
CA ASP A 12 -3.92 -0.15 -11.70
C ASP A 12 -4.41 0.55 -10.43
N TRP A 13 -4.89 1.79 -10.62
CA TRP A 13 -5.41 2.62 -9.54
C TRP A 13 -6.66 2.04 -8.90
N VAL A 14 -7.42 1.18 -9.60
CA VAL A 14 -8.62 0.55 -9.06
C VAL A 14 -8.21 -0.55 -8.08
N ALA A 15 -7.36 -1.48 -8.52
CA ALA A 15 -6.84 -2.54 -7.68
C ALA A 15 -6.06 -1.99 -6.47
N PHE A 16 -5.36 -0.87 -6.63
CA PHE A 16 -4.68 -0.23 -5.50
C PHE A 16 -5.67 0.37 -4.50
N ALA A 17 -6.71 1.07 -4.97
CA ALA A 17 -7.73 1.67 -4.10
C ALA A 17 -8.47 0.63 -3.24
N GLU A 18 -8.72 -0.58 -3.78
CA GLU A 18 -9.37 -1.68 -3.05
C GLU A 18 -8.55 -2.18 -1.85
N ARG A 19 -7.22 -2.07 -1.90
CA ARG A 19 -6.31 -2.54 -0.85
C ARG A 19 -6.05 -1.48 0.23
N VAL A 20 -6.45 -0.22 -0.01
CA VAL A 20 -6.17 0.89 0.90
C VAL A 20 -7.19 0.92 2.05
N PRO A 21 -6.74 0.80 3.31
CA PRO A 21 -7.60 0.92 4.48
C PRO A 21 -8.28 2.30 4.56
N PRO A 22 -9.47 2.42 5.18
CA PRO A 22 -10.22 3.68 5.26
C PRO A 22 -9.42 4.86 5.85
N ASN A 23 -8.57 4.61 6.83
CA ASN A 23 -7.71 5.60 7.47
C ASN A 23 -6.60 6.16 6.57
N GLN A 24 -6.27 5.48 5.47
CA GLN A 24 -5.20 5.87 4.53
C GLN A 24 -5.73 6.40 3.20
N LYS A 25 -7.06 6.47 3.01
CA LYS A 25 -7.69 6.93 1.75
C LYS A 25 -7.28 8.36 1.38
N SER A 26 -7.11 9.25 2.36
CA SER A 26 -6.67 10.63 2.11
C SER A 26 -5.26 10.69 1.52
N MET A 27 -4.33 9.89 2.06
CA MET A 27 -2.96 9.79 1.56
C MET A 27 -2.91 9.20 0.15
N PHE A 28 -3.71 8.16 -0.11
CA PHE A 28 -3.84 7.56 -1.44
C PHE A 28 -4.34 8.57 -2.48
N ASN A 29 -5.40 9.32 -2.17
CA ASN A 29 -5.93 10.34 -3.08
C ASN A 29 -4.90 11.44 -3.37
N ALA A 30 -4.11 11.85 -2.36
CA ALA A 30 -3.03 12.81 -2.54
C ALA A 30 -1.91 12.27 -3.43
N LEU A 31 -1.51 10.99 -3.26
CA LEU A 31 -0.53 10.32 -4.11
C LEU A 31 -1.01 10.25 -5.56
N LYS A 32 -2.25 9.80 -5.78
CA LYS A 32 -2.85 9.71 -7.12
C LYS A 32 -2.88 11.06 -7.82
N THR A 33 -3.37 12.10 -7.15
CA THR A 33 -3.43 13.46 -7.71
C THR A 33 -2.06 13.98 -8.13
N ARG A 34 -1.02 13.73 -7.30
CA ARG A 34 0.35 14.12 -7.63
C ARG A 34 0.92 13.31 -8.80
N SER A 35 0.67 12.00 -8.83
CA SER A 35 1.12 11.12 -9.90
C SER A 35 0.51 11.51 -11.25
N ASP A 36 -0.82 11.67 -11.29
CA ASP A 36 -1.56 12.07 -12.49
C ASP A 36 -1.12 13.47 -12.96
N GLY A 37 -0.92 14.41 -12.03
CA GLY A 37 -0.44 15.76 -12.34
C GLY A 37 0.98 15.78 -12.93
N ILE A 38 1.88 14.91 -12.45
CA ILE A 38 3.23 14.75 -13.02
C ILE A 38 3.15 14.07 -14.39
N ALA A 39 2.33 13.04 -14.54
CA ALA A 39 2.15 12.32 -15.80
C ALA A 39 1.60 13.27 -16.90
N ALA A 40 0.60 14.09 -16.58
CA ALA A 40 0.04 15.07 -17.49
C ALA A 40 1.08 16.13 -17.93
N LYS A 41 1.87 16.64 -16.99
CA LYS A 41 2.98 17.57 -17.29
C LYS A 41 4.02 16.92 -18.19
N LEU A 42 4.41 15.68 -17.89
CA LEU A 42 5.39 14.94 -18.70
C LEU A 42 4.88 14.69 -20.13
N SER A 43 3.59 14.38 -20.29
CA SER A 43 2.98 14.20 -21.62
C SER A 43 2.85 15.50 -22.41
N SER A 44 2.71 16.65 -21.72
CA SER A 44 2.63 17.96 -22.38
C SER A 44 3.98 18.46 -22.92
N LEU A 45 5.09 17.93 -22.40
CA LEU A 45 6.42 18.31 -22.82
C LEU A 45 6.87 17.47 -24.03
N PRO A 46 7.48 18.07 -25.06
CA PRO A 46 8.03 17.33 -26.19
C PRO A 46 9.21 16.44 -25.75
N GLU A 47 9.40 15.31 -26.43
CA GLU A 47 10.51 14.37 -26.15
C GLU A 47 11.88 14.94 -26.42
N THR A 48 11.95 15.80 -27.43
CA THR A 48 13.16 16.46 -27.89
C THR A 48 13.00 17.96 -27.71
N ALA A 49 14.11 18.63 -27.41
CA ALA A 49 14.15 20.09 -27.45
C ALA A 49 13.74 20.57 -28.86
N ALA A 50 13.09 21.74 -28.92
CA ALA A 50 12.70 22.34 -30.20
C ALA A 50 13.93 22.49 -31.11
N ALA A 51 13.81 22.05 -32.36
CA ALA A 51 14.87 22.20 -33.34
C ALA A 51 15.05 23.70 -33.65
N ILE A 52 16.27 24.20 -33.44
CA ILE A 52 16.63 25.58 -33.79
C ILE A 52 17.00 25.61 -35.28
N ASP A 53 16.38 26.50 -36.04
CA ASP A 53 16.75 26.72 -37.43
C ASP A 53 18.00 27.62 -37.53
N TRP A 54 19.16 26.98 -37.42
CA TRP A 54 20.46 27.66 -37.54
C TRP A 54 20.69 28.27 -38.93
N SER A 55 20.02 27.76 -39.98
CA SER A 55 20.19 28.25 -41.35
C SER A 55 19.57 29.64 -41.53
N TYR A 56 18.39 29.85 -40.94
CA TYR A 56 17.73 31.16 -40.90
C TYR A 56 18.57 32.19 -40.13
N TYR A 57 19.16 31.82 -39.00
CA TYR A 57 19.98 32.76 -38.22
C TYR A 57 21.32 33.08 -38.90
N ARG A 58 21.91 32.15 -39.67
CA ARG A 58 23.11 32.45 -40.46
C ARG A 58 22.90 33.55 -41.49
N THR A 59 21.71 33.66 -42.08
CA THR A 59 21.40 34.69 -43.09
C THR A 59 20.94 36.01 -42.47
N ALA A 60 20.26 35.97 -41.32
CA ALA A 60 19.75 37.15 -40.63
C ALA A 60 20.81 37.87 -39.76
N VAL A 61 21.83 37.17 -39.25
CA VAL A 61 22.85 37.73 -38.36
C VAL A 61 24.04 38.27 -39.16
N ALA A 62 24.24 39.58 -39.12
CA ALA A 62 25.32 40.26 -39.86
C ALA A 62 26.74 39.89 -39.40
N LYS A 63 26.90 39.36 -38.17
CA LYS A 63 28.21 38.99 -37.63
C LYS A 63 28.58 37.56 -38.04
N ALA A 64 29.50 37.46 -39.00
CA ALA A 64 30.03 36.19 -39.48
C ALA A 64 30.65 35.36 -38.34
N GLY A 65 30.39 34.05 -38.33
CA GLY A 65 30.93 33.08 -37.37
C GLY A 65 30.24 33.02 -36.01
N MET A 66 29.42 34.01 -35.64
CA MET A 66 28.72 34.02 -34.34
C MET A 66 27.73 32.85 -34.21
N VAL A 67 26.94 32.61 -35.26
CA VAL A 67 25.92 31.54 -35.27
C VAL A 67 26.56 30.16 -35.19
N ASP A 68 27.73 29.96 -35.83
CA ASP A 68 28.46 28.69 -35.78
C ASP A 68 29.05 28.41 -34.39
N GLU A 69 29.54 29.44 -33.69
CA GLU A 69 29.99 29.31 -32.30
C GLU A 69 28.85 28.91 -31.35
N PHE A 70 27.66 29.50 -31.51
CA PHE A 70 26.48 29.16 -30.72
C PHE A 70 25.96 27.76 -31.03
N GLU A 71 25.89 27.37 -32.31
CA GLU A 71 25.51 26.01 -32.69
C GLU A 71 26.45 24.98 -32.07
N LYS A 72 27.77 25.24 -32.09
CA LYS A 72 28.77 24.36 -31.48
C LYS A 72 28.61 24.26 -29.96
N LYS A 73 28.40 25.38 -29.27
CA LYS A 73 28.18 25.40 -27.81
C LYS A 73 26.85 24.74 -27.42
N PHE A 74 25.79 24.94 -28.21
CA PHE A 74 24.49 24.34 -27.97
C PHE A 74 24.53 22.82 -28.11
N LYS A 75 25.19 22.30 -29.16
CA LYS A 75 25.38 20.85 -29.35
C LYS A 75 26.28 20.22 -28.28
N ALA A 76 27.22 20.98 -27.72
CA ALA A 76 28.11 20.52 -26.65
C ALA A 76 27.44 20.53 -25.27
N LEU A 77 26.33 21.25 -25.10
CA LEU A 77 25.61 21.32 -23.83
C LEU A 77 24.91 19.97 -23.58
N GLN A 78 25.32 19.29 -22.52
CA GLN A 78 24.58 18.16 -21.97
C GLN A 78 23.75 18.64 -20.78
N ILE A 79 22.46 18.33 -20.79
CA ILE A 79 21.56 18.62 -19.67
C ILE A 79 21.79 17.53 -18.62
N PRO A 80 22.24 17.87 -17.40
CA PRO A 80 22.47 16.88 -16.36
C PRO A 80 21.14 16.22 -15.97
N GLU A 81 21.12 14.89 -15.98
CA GLU A 81 19.98 14.11 -15.54
C GLU A 81 19.88 14.11 -14.00
N PRO A 82 18.66 14.11 -13.43
CA PRO A 82 18.50 13.96 -11.98
C PRO A 82 19.07 12.64 -11.48
N VAL A 83 19.90 12.70 -10.44
CA VAL A 83 20.41 11.51 -9.77
C VAL A 83 19.31 10.92 -8.88
N ASP A 84 19.09 9.60 -9.00
CA ASP A 84 18.15 8.88 -8.15
C ASP A 84 18.72 8.75 -6.72
N THR A 85 18.02 9.35 -5.77
CA THR A 85 18.35 9.30 -4.33
C THR A 85 17.34 8.52 -3.51
N GLN A 86 16.20 8.15 -4.10
CA GLN A 86 15.01 7.70 -3.36
C GLN A 86 14.81 6.18 -3.42
N THR A 87 15.34 5.51 -4.45
CA THR A 87 15.19 4.05 -4.60
C THR A 87 15.67 3.26 -3.38
N ASN A 88 16.77 3.68 -2.74
CA ASN A 88 17.27 3.00 -1.55
C ASN A 88 16.31 3.13 -0.36
N ALA A 89 15.73 4.31 -0.16
CA ALA A 89 14.76 4.53 0.92
C ALA A 89 13.47 3.72 0.72
N ILE A 90 13.00 3.63 -0.53
CA ILE A 90 11.82 2.83 -0.91
C ILE A 90 12.07 1.34 -0.64
N ASN A 91 13.23 0.82 -1.06
CA ASN A 91 13.59 -0.58 -0.82
C ASN A 91 13.65 -0.91 0.67
N SER A 92 14.18 -0.01 1.51
CA SER A 92 14.18 -0.21 2.97
C SER A 92 12.76 -0.27 3.54
N GLN A 93 11.87 0.64 3.12
CA GLN A 93 10.47 0.63 3.55
C GLN A 93 9.74 -0.65 3.10
N GLU A 94 10.01 -1.14 1.89
CA GLU A 94 9.42 -2.38 1.37
C GLU A 94 9.84 -3.60 2.23
N VAL A 95 11.12 -3.67 2.61
CA VAL A 95 11.61 -4.75 3.48
C VAL A 95 10.96 -4.71 4.86
N GLU A 96 10.77 -3.54 5.44
CA GLU A 96 10.07 -3.38 6.73
C GLU A 96 8.60 -3.76 6.64
N ALA A 97 7.90 -3.28 5.60
CA ALA A 97 6.51 -3.64 5.35
C ALA A 97 6.33 -5.15 5.17
N ASN A 98 7.22 -5.80 4.42
CA ASN A 98 7.18 -7.25 4.22
C ASN A 98 7.31 -8.04 5.53
N LYS A 99 8.16 -7.61 6.46
CA LYS A 99 8.27 -8.25 7.79
C LYS A 99 6.95 -8.17 8.57
N SER A 100 6.30 -7.00 8.55
CA SER A 100 5.00 -6.84 9.21
C SER A 100 3.91 -7.68 8.56
N ALA A 101 3.93 -7.79 7.22
CA ALA A 101 2.98 -8.60 6.47
C ALA A 101 3.14 -10.09 6.77
N THR A 102 4.37 -10.61 6.81
CA THR A 102 4.62 -12.02 7.14
C THR A 102 4.17 -12.36 8.55
N ALA A 103 4.48 -11.50 9.53
CA ALA A 103 4.04 -11.67 10.91
C ALA A 103 2.50 -11.67 11.03
N TYR A 104 1.81 -10.79 10.30
CA TYR A 104 0.36 -10.75 10.28
C TYR A 104 -0.25 -12.03 9.66
N ILE A 105 0.34 -12.53 8.57
CA ILE A 105 -0.10 -13.77 7.92
C ILE A 105 0.02 -14.96 8.88
N GLU A 106 1.14 -15.10 9.58
CA GLU A 106 1.36 -16.17 10.56
C GLU A 106 0.36 -16.08 11.72
N ALA A 107 0.18 -14.90 12.29
CA ALA A 107 -0.81 -14.65 13.34
C ALA A 107 -2.26 -14.90 12.85
N SER A 108 -2.55 -14.62 11.57
CA SER A 108 -3.85 -14.90 10.98
C SER A 108 -4.08 -16.41 10.80
N LYS A 109 -3.08 -17.16 10.33
CA LYS A 109 -3.17 -18.62 10.20
C LYS A 109 -3.41 -19.30 11.54
N ALA A 110 -2.74 -18.85 12.60
CA ALA A 110 -2.98 -19.33 13.95
C ALA A 110 -4.42 -19.09 14.42
N ARG A 111 -4.95 -17.88 14.17
CA ARG A 111 -6.35 -17.53 14.48
C ARG A 111 -7.35 -18.37 13.69
N VAL A 112 -7.12 -18.58 12.40
CA VAL A 112 -7.97 -19.44 11.56
C VAL A 112 -8.02 -20.87 12.11
N ALA A 113 -6.87 -21.46 12.44
CA ALA A 113 -6.82 -22.80 13.02
C ALA A 113 -7.54 -22.90 14.37
N GLU A 114 -7.49 -21.85 15.20
CA GLU A 114 -8.27 -21.79 16.44
C GLU A 114 -9.77 -21.71 16.17
N TYR A 115 -10.20 -20.87 15.24
CA TYR A 115 -11.60 -20.73 14.87
C TYR A 115 -12.17 -22.00 14.23
N GLU A 116 -11.40 -22.70 13.41
CA GLU A 116 -11.78 -24.00 12.85
C GLU A 116 -12.03 -25.05 13.95
N LYS A 117 -11.16 -25.10 14.98
CA LYS A 117 -11.37 -25.98 16.14
C LYS A 117 -12.64 -25.63 16.91
N ARG A 118 -12.90 -24.33 17.14
CA ARG A 118 -14.12 -23.86 17.81
C ARG A 118 -15.37 -24.17 16.98
N LEU A 119 -15.29 -24.00 15.67
CA LEU A 119 -16.38 -24.31 14.75
C LEU A 119 -16.68 -25.82 14.74
N ALA A 120 -15.64 -26.67 14.71
CA ALA A 120 -15.80 -28.11 14.84
C ALA A 120 -16.41 -28.51 16.18
N LYS A 121 -16.06 -27.84 17.29
CA LYS A 121 -16.72 -28.05 18.59
C LYS A 121 -18.22 -27.75 18.50
N PHE A 122 -18.62 -26.63 17.90
CA PHE A 122 -20.02 -26.27 17.77
C PHE A 122 -20.81 -27.17 16.82
N GLN A 123 -20.21 -27.64 15.72
CA GLN A 123 -20.85 -28.57 14.80
C GLN A 123 -21.10 -29.95 15.41
N ASN A 124 -20.19 -30.41 16.27
CA ASN A 124 -20.30 -31.71 16.95
C ASN A 124 -21.04 -31.63 18.29
N MET A 125 -21.48 -30.43 18.69
CA MET A 125 -22.20 -30.24 19.95
C MET A 125 -23.63 -30.79 19.83
N ILE A 126 -24.12 -31.37 20.92
CA ILE A 126 -25.52 -31.81 21.02
C ILE A 126 -26.41 -30.58 20.81
N PRO A 127 -27.49 -30.67 20.01
CA PRO A 127 -28.45 -29.60 19.86
C PRO A 127 -28.95 -29.12 21.23
N PHE A 128 -29.05 -27.81 21.41
CA PHE A 128 -29.42 -27.21 22.71
C PHE A 128 -30.72 -27.78 23.29
N ASP A 129 -31.70 -28.13 22.44
CA ASP A 129 -32.99 -28.71 22.87
C ASP A 129 -32.87 -30.10 23.49
N GLN A 130 -31.76 -30.79 23.25
CA GLN A 130 -31.48 -32.16 23.74
C GLN A 130 -30.31 -32.20 24.73
N MET A 131 -29.70 -31.04 25.02
CA MET A 131 -28.51 -30.96 25.88
C MET A 131 -28.91 -30.90 27.36
N THR A 132 -28.29 -31.74 28.19
CA THR A 132 -28.51 -31.67 29.64
C THR A 132 -27.70 -30.53 30.27
N ILE A 133 -28.03 -30.16 31.52
CA ILE A 133 -27.27 -29.14 32.27
C ILE A 133 -25.82 -29.61 32.52
N GLU A 134 -25.60 -30.92 32.63
CA GLU A 134 -24.26 -31.51 32.79
C GLU A 134 -23.45 -31.35 31.51
N ASP A 135 -24.02 -31.73 30.36
CA ASP A 135 -23.39 -31.55 29.04
C ASP A 135 -23.09 -30.07 28.74
N LEU A 136 -24.01 -29.17 29.12
CA LEU A 136 -23.83 -27.73 29.00
C LEU A 136 -22.65 -27.23 29.84
N ASN A 137 -22.53 -27.70 31.09
CA ASN A 137 -21.43 -27.31 31.97
C ASN A 137 -20.08 -27.89 31.50
N ASP A 138 -20.08 -29.05 30.86
CA ASP A 138 -18.86 -29.66 30.30
C ASP A 138 -18.43 -28.93 29.00
N ALA A 139 -19.39 -28.54 28.16
CA ALA A 139 -19.13 -27.76 26.96
C ALA A 139 -18.77 -26.30 27.28
N PHE A 140 -19.38 -25.69 28.29
CA PHE A 140 -19.25 -24.27 28.67
C PHE A 140 -19.01 -24.11 30.17
N PRO A 141 -17.82 -24.48 30.68
CA PRO A 141 -17.51 -24.44 32.10
C PRO A 141 -17.65 -23.04 32.74
N GLU A 142 -17.55 -21.96 31.97
CA GLU A 142 -17.77 -20.57 32.40
C GLU A 142 -19.22 -20.28 32.84
N THR A 143 -20.18 -21.08 32.36
CA THR A 143 -21.59 -20.97 32.74
C THR A 143 -21.90 -21.71 34.04
N LYS A 144 -21.02 -22.60 34.48
CA LYS A 144 -21.20 -23.41 35.68
C LYS A 144 -21.26 -22.53 36.93
N LEU A 145 -22.36 -22.65 37.67
CA LEU A 145 -22.56 -21.93 38.93
C LEU A 145 -21.84 -22.65 40.08
N ASP A 146 -21.00 -21.94 40.81
CA ASP A 146 -20.28 -22.47 41.98
C ASP A 146 -21.14 -22.32 43.24
N LYS A 147 -22.06 -23.28 43.43
CA LYS A 147 -22.97 -23.32 44.58
C LYS A 147 -22.27 -23.65 45.90
N ALA A 148 -21.06 -24.20 45.87
CA ALA A 148 -20.30 -24.52 47.07
C ALA A 148 -19.63 -23.25 47.63
N LYS A 149 -19.04 -22.44 46.74
CA LYS A 149 -18.41 -21.18 47.11
C LYS A 149 -19.42 -20.05 47.29
N TYR A 150 -20.48 -20.03 46.50
CA TYR A 150 -21.55 -19.03 46.57
C TYR A 150 -22.91 -19.74 46.81
N PRO A 151 -23.26 -20.04 48.07
CA PRO A 151 -24.46 -20.82 48.39
C PRO A 151 -25.78 -20.13 48.02
N TYR A 152 -25.78 -18.80 47.97
CA TYR A 152 -26.96 -17.99 47.69
C TYR A 152 -26.96 -17.46 46.26
N TRP A 153 -28.15 -17.28 45.70
CA TRP A 153 -28.33 -16.64 44.40
C TRP A 153 -27.67 -15.26 44.40
N PRO A 154 -26.92 -14.86 43.34
CA PRO A 154 -26.86 -15.45 41.99
C PRO A 154 -25.74 -16.47 41.75
N HIS A 155 -25.15 -17.04 42.81
CA HIS A 155 -24.08 -18.05 42.73
C HIS A 155 -22.81 -17.59 41.98
N LYS A 156 -22.63 -16.27 41.85
CA LYS A 156 -21.46 -15.59 41.29
C LYS A 156 -21.20 -14.29 42.08
N PRO A 157 -19.97 -13.73 42.06
CA PRO A 157 -19.69 -12.44 42.67
C PRO A 157 -20.56 -11.33 42.08
N ILE A 158 -21.02 -10.39 42.92
CA ILE A 158 -21.82 -9.24 42.47
C ILE A 158 -21.06 -8.36 41.47
N ALA A 159 -19.72 -8.36 41.52
CA ALA A 159 -18.89 -7.61 40.58
C ALA A 159 -18.85 -8.22 39.16
N ASP A 160 -19.23 -9.48 39.01
CA ASP A 160 -19.25 -10.22 37.74
C ASP A 160 -20.67 -10.31 37.13
N LEU A 161 -21.65 -9.64 37.75
CA LEU A 161 -23.04 -9.53 37.29
C LEU A 161 -23.22 -8.36 36.31
#